data_AF-A0A2D9CBN6-F1
#
_entry.id   AF-A0A2D9CBN6-F1
#
_cell.length_a   1.000
_cell.length_b   1.000
_cell.length_c   1.000
_cell.angle_alpha   90.00
_cell.angle_beta   90.00
_cell.angle_gamma   90.00
#
_symmetry.space_group_name_H-M   'P 1'
#
loop_
_entity.id
_entity.type
_entity.pdbx_description
1 polymer ?
#
loop_
_entity_poly.entity_id
_entity_poly.type
_entity_poly.pdbx_seq_one_letter_code
_entity_poly.pdbx_strand_id
1 'polypeptide(L)'
;MTIKQTGGIFGRNVTLNDVEAETVEATTKITTPKITNGVTSGTLTIGAGAAQNTGANILMYGEGHAQVSDFLFRAGTTQLVRIQDSGDVKVFDGDVLIGTTNVLPGGNNVEGIALSSRTYGGHLSVSRSGDVSEFNRIGSDGRVIIIRQGGGFAGAIATRSSGGNVQMYTDGGSGIDFAGDGILPMASDTITDNSKDVGSASFRWDDIYATNGTIQTSDRNEKQDIEELSDAEQRVAVAAKGLLRKFRWKSSVAENGDNARTHFGIIAQDLQAAFAAEGLDAGDYAMFISTTWWEQAVEVPAVEAVDEVTETSVDEDGNEIVTVTTMAVEAKDAYTRIDAYSTEEEAPEGATQRTRLGVRYSELLAFIIAST
;
A
#
# COMPACT_ATOMS: atom_id res chain seq x y z
N MET A 1 34.75 64.35 38.19
CA MET A 1 35.77 65.43 38.34
C MET A 1 35.05 66.76 38.37
N THR A 2 35.09 67.50 39.49
CA THR A 2 34.49 68.84 39.58
C THR A 2 35.40 69.84 38.88
N ILE A 3 35.00 70.35 37.72
CA ILE A 3 35.75 71.39 37.01
C ILE A 3 35.18 72.75 37.41
N LYS A 4 35.92 73.48 38.25
CA LYS A 4 35.72 74.92 38.48
C LYS A 4 36.08 75.65 37.20
N GLN A 5 35.15 76.44 36.65
CA GLN A 5 35.44 77.39 35.59
C GLN A 5 35.82 78.73 36.23
N THR A 6 37.02 79.21 35.92
CA THR A 6 37.46 80.59 36.18
C THR A 6 37.71 81.26 34.83
N GLY A 7 37.26 82.50 34.70
CA GLY A 7 36.93 83.16 33.43
C GLY A 7 38.08 83.34 32.44
N GLY A 8 37.69 83.62 31.19
CA GLY A 8 38.59 84.00 30.12
C GLY A 8 37.97 83.84 28.74
N ILE A 9 37.61 84.96 28.12
CA ILE A 9 37.03 85.11 26.78
C ILE A 9 38.09 84.80 25.72
N PHE A 10 37.76 83.98 24.72
CA PHE A 10 37.98 84.16 23.26
C PHE A 10 37.96 82.82 22.52
N GLY A 11 37.39 82.86 21.31
CA GLY A 11 36.95 81.72 20.53
C GLY A 11 38.00 80.64 20.27
N ARG A 12 37.57 79.40 20.47
CA ARG A 12 38.12 78.21 19.82
C ARG A 12 36.93 77.36 19.45
N ASN A 13 36.85 76.94 18.20
CA ASN A 13 36.11 75.73 17.86
C ASN A 13 36.60 74.65 18.81
N VAL A 14 35.71 74.13 19.64
CA VAL A 14 35.98 72.91 20.40
C VAL A 14 35.85 71.79 19.37
N THR A 15 36.94 71.48 18.68
CA THR A 15 37.05 70.20 18.00
C THR A 15 37.14 69.16 19.11
N LEU A 16 36.05 68.42 19.32
CA LEU A 16 36.09 67.19 20.11
C LEU A 16 36.89 66.17 19.29
N ASN A 17 38.21 66.20 19.42
CA ASN A 17 39.04 65.09 18.98
C ASN A 17 38.79 63.96 19.97
N ASP A 18 38.19 62.89 19.46
CA ASP A 18 37.80 61.71 20.21
C ASP A 18 36.74 62.02 21.27
N VAL A 19 35.50 62.23 20.81
CA VAL A 19 34.41 61.51 21.50
C VAL A 19 34.73 60.04 21.24
N GLU A 20 35.55 59.43 22.11
CA GLU A 20 35.39 58.01 22.34
C GLU A 20 33.90 57.89 22.64
N ALA A 21 33.15 57.33 21.69
CA ALA A 21 31.85 56.81 21.99
C ALA A 21 32.15 55.89 23.16
N GLU A 22 31.80 56.33 24.37
CA GLU A 22 31.82 55.48 25.53
C GLU A 22 30.96 54.32 25.08
N THR A 23 31.61 53.21 24.73
CA THR A 23 30.94 51.95 24.53
C THR A 23 30.24 51.80 25.86
N VAL A 24 28.94 52.07 25.88
CA VAL A 24 28.11 51.69 27.01
C VAL A 24 28.12 50.17 26.96
N GLU A 25 29.20 49.59 27.48
CA GLU A 25 29.15 48.24 28.00
C GLU A 25 28.15 48.35 29.14
N ALA A 26 26.90 48.05 28.82
CA ALA A 26 25.88 47.83 29.80
C ALA A 26 26.37 46.66 30.68
N THR A 27 27.09 47.01 31.75
CA THR A 27 27.42 46.12 32.87
C THR A 27 26.17 45.79 33.67
N THR A 28 25.04 46.44 33.36
CA THR A 28 23.72 45.95 33.71
C THR A 28 23.42 44.75 32.83
N LYS A 29 23.48 43.56 33.44
CA LYS A 29 22.86 42.33 32.94
C LYS A 29 21.48 42.71 32.40
N ILE A 30 21.31 42.73 31.08
CA ILE A 30 20.00 42.95 30.46
C ILE A 30 19.19 41.70 30.79
N THR A 31 18.43 41.76 31.89
CA THR A 31 17.64 40.63 32.41
C THR A 31 16.45 40.31 31.52
N THR A 32 16.11 41.18 30.56
CA THR A 32 15.06 40.93 29.56
C THR A 32 15.30 41.82 28.34
N PRO A 33 15.85 41.32 27.22
CA PRO A 33 15.90 42.09 25.99
C PRO A 33 14.47 42.36 25.53
N LYS A 34 14.05 43.64 25.49
CA LYS A 34 12.73 44.04 24.99
C LYS A 34 12.91 44.73 23.64
N ILE A 35 12.48 44.09 22.55
CA ILE A 35 12.42 44.75 21.25
C ILE A 35 11.17 45.63 21.23
N THR A 36 11.36 46.93 21.47
CA THR A 36 10.32 47.95 21.36
C THR A 36 10.43 48.63 20.00
N ASN A 37 9.90 48.01 18.94
CA ASN A 37 9.28 48.71 17.82
C ASN A 37 8.75 47.71 16.79
N GLY A 38 7.48 47.89 16.42
CA GLY A 38 6.80 47.13 15.37
C GLY A 38 7.34 47.48 13.99
N VAL A 39 8.42 46.82 13.58
CA VAL A 39 8.83 46.74 12.18
C VAL A 39 8.60 45.30 11.72
N THR A 40 7.72 45.15 10.74
CA THR A 40 7.18 43.90 10.19
C THR A 40 8.21 43.01 9.47
N SER A 41 9.51 43.31 9.56
CA SER A 41 10.59 42.51 8.98
C SER A 41 11.92 42.89 9.65
N GLY A 42 12.26 42.28 10.78
CA GLY A 42 13.52 42.54 11.47
C GLY A 42 14.23 41.24 11.83
N THR A 43 15.46 41.05 11.34
CA THR A 43 16.32 39.93 11.73
C THR A 43 16.97 40.21 13.08
N LEU A 44 16.91 39.25 14.01
CA LEU A 44 17.59 39.30 15.31
C LEU A 44 18.97 38.64 15.20
N THR A 45 20.03 39.43 15.30
CA THR A 45 21.42 38.91 15.36
C THR A 45 21.90 38.95 16.81
N ILE A 46 22.20 37.78 17.39
CA ILE A 46 22.84 37.67 18.72
C ILE A 46 24.25 37.11 18.51
N GLY A 47 25.28 37.88 18.84
CA GLY A 47 26.68 37.45 18.78
C GLY A 47 27.57 38.29 19.69
N ALA A 48 28.53 37.64 20.34
CA ALA A 48 29.66 38.33 20.96
C ALA A 48 30.58 38.88 19.86
N GLY A 49 31.21 40.02 20.13
CA GLY A 49 31.84 40.89 19.13
C GLY A 49 32.73 40.23 18.07
N ALA A 50 32.69 40.85 16.89
CA ALA A 50 33.59 40.66 15.75
C ALA A 50 33.57 39.28 15.04
N ALA A 51 32.52 39.02 14.26
CA ALA A 51 32.59 38.11 13.12
C ALA A 51 32.06 38.83 11.86
N GLN A 52 32.96 39.48 11.13
CA GLN A 52 32.72 40.02 9.80
C GLN A 52 32.84 38.87 8.80
N ASN A 53 31.68 38.33 8.40
CA ASN A 53 31.39 37.29 7.41
C ASN A 53 30.78 36.04 8.03
N THR A 54 29.48 35.87 7.80
CA THR A 54 28.83 34.58 7.50
C THR A 54 27.40 34.88 7.09
N GLY A 55 26.93 34.27 5.99
CA GLY A 55 25.56 34.40 5.52
C GLY A 55 24.56 34.04 6.63
N ALA A 56 23.40 34.68 6.61
CA ALA A 56 22.28 34.55 7.53
C ALA A 56 22.32 33.33 8.49
N ASN A 57 22.90 33.52 9.69
CA ASN A 57 22.87 32.53 10.77
C ASN A 57 22.19 33.16 11.99
N ILE A 58 21.03 32.64 12.38
CA ILE A 58 20.48 32.86 13.73
C ILE A 58 21.26 31.93 14.66
N LEU A 59 22.13 32.49 15.51
CA LEU A 59 22.91 31.74 16.51
C LEU A 59 22.32 32.01 17.90
N MET A 60 21.65 31.03 18.51
CA MET A 60 21.07 31.15 19.85
C MET A 60 21.76 30.14 20.79
N TYR A 61 22.70 30.62 21.61
CA TYR A 61 23.15 29.92 22.82
C TYR A 61 22.89 30.82 24.03
N GLY A 62 22.26 30.28 25.07
CA GLY A 62 22.18 30.92 26.37
C GLY A 62 23.36 30.51 27.25
N GLU A 63 23.99 31.46 27.95
CA GLU A 63 25.01 31.11 28.94
C GLU A 63 24.37 30.40 30.14
N GLY A 64 24.75 29.14 30.36
CA GLY A 64 24.54 28.46 31.64
C GLY A 64 23.33 27.53 31.75
N HIS A 65 23.19 26.55 30.85
CA HIS A 65 22.37 25.36 31.13
C HIS A 65 23.18 24.08 30.96
N ALA A 66 23.32 23.35 32.05
CA ALA A 66 23.83 21.99 32.05
C ALA A 66 22.82 21.09 31.30
N GLN A 67 23.26 20.61 30.13
CA GLN A 67 22.68 19.57 29.28
C GLN A 67 21.32 19.89 28.61
N VAL A 68 21.30 19.66 27.28
CA VAL A 68 20.15 19.60 26.36
C VAL A 68 19.51 20.93 25.98
N SER A 69 19.89 21.52 24.83
CA SER A 69 19.23 22.70 24.27
C SER A 69 18.57 22.34 22.94
N ASP A 70 17.33 21.89 23.02
CA ASP A 70 16.48 21.71 21.84
C ASP A 70 16.22 23.08 21.17
N PHE A 71 16.18 23.12 19.85
CA PHE A 71 15.67 24.27 19.10
C PHE A 71 14.19 24.06 18.82
N LEU A 72 13.35 25.05 19.16
CA LEU A 72 11.92 24.81 19.29
C LEU A 72 11.10 25.94 18.66
N PHE A 73 10.28 25.57 17.68
CA PHE A 73 9.18 26.39 17.18
C PHE A 73 7.91 25.99 17.90
N ARG A 74 7.31 26.96 18.57
CA ARG A 74 6.03 26.82 19.20
C ARG A 74 5.07 27.78 18.55
N ALA A 75 3.91 27.23 18.28
CA ALA A 75 2.71 27.95 18.50
C ALA A 75 2.38 27.56 19.92
N GLY A 76 2.31 28.49 20.83
CA GLY A 76 1.77 28.06 22.07
C GLY A 76 2.64 27.31 23.09
N THR A 77 1.92 26.41 23.75
CA THR A 77 2.21 25.28 24.62
C THR A 77 2.63 24.15 23.74
N THR A 78 2.15 24.21 22.49
CA THR A 78 2.28 23.17 21.55
C THR A 78 3.54 23.42 20.79
N GLN A 79 4.16 22.31 20.50
CA GLN A 79 5.43 22.31 19.83
C GLN A 79 5.09 22.00 18.41
N LEU A 80 5.38 22.91 17.49
CA LEU A 80 5.15 22.64 16.09
C LEU A 80 6.34 21.84 15.56
N VAL A 81 7.55 22.36 15.79
CA VAL A 81 8.79 21.74 15.34
C VAL A 81 9.86 21.81 16.43
N ARG A 82 10.51 20.68 16.73
CA ARG A 82 11.65 20.61 17.67
C ARG A 82 12.82 19.94 16.99
N ILE A 83 14.01 20.53 17.12
CA ILE A 83 15.29 19.89 16.84
C ILE A 83 15.89 19.49 18.17
N GLN A 84 16.09 18.19 18.40
CA GLN A 84 16.60 17.67 19.66
C GLN A 84 18.13 17.62 19.68
N ASP A 85 18.71 17.46 20.87
CA ASP A 85 20.14 17.18 21.03
C ASP A 85 20.59 15.88 20.33
N SER A 86 19.69 14.91 20.15
CA SER A 86 19.90 13.71 19.32
C SER A 86 20.08 14.01 17.83
N GLY A 87 19.77 15.23 17.39
CA GLY A 87 19.74 15.64 15.98
C GLY A 87 18.39 15.39 15.29
N ASP A 88 17.41 14.81 15.99
CA ASP A 88 16.09 14.54 15.42
C ASP A 88 15.31 15.84 15.20
N VAL A 89 14.74 16.00 14.01
CA VAL A 89 13.75 17.03 13.72
C VAL A 89 12.37 16.40 13.83
N LYS A 90 11.59 16.85 14.81
CA LYS A 90 10.23 16.39 15.08
C LYS A 90 9.25 17.44 14.65
N VAL A 91 8.31 17.07 13.79
CA VAL A 91 7.11 17.85 13.48
C VAL A 91 5.97 17.19 14.24
N PHE A 92 5.48 17.84 15.30
CA PHE A 92 4.47 17.22 16.19
C PHE A 92 3.04 17.49 15.73
N ASP A 93 2.83 18.62 15.04
CA ASP A 93 1.55 18.97 14.46
C ASP A 93 1.76 19.63 13.09
N GLY A 94 0.85 19.31 12.16
CA GLY A 94 0.88 19.76 10.78
C GLY A 94 1.50 18.78 9.77
N ASP A 95 1.36 19.15 8.50
CA ASP A 95 1.86 18.39 7.36
C ASP A 95 3.24 18.90 6.94
N VAL A 96 4.15 17.99 6.54
CA VAL A 96 5.42 18.40 5.91
C VAL A 96 5.21 18.44 4.41
N LEU A 97 5.15 19.66 3.86
CA LEU A 97 4.94 19.91 2.44
C LEU A 97 6.25 20.36 1.78
N ILE A 98 6.65 19.68 0.71
CA ILE A 98 7.89 19.98 -0.01
C ILE A 98 7.54 20.26 -1.47
N GLY A 99 7.83 21.50 -1.91
CA GLY A 99 7.58 21.95 -3.28
C GLY A 99 6.10 22.06 -3.64
N THR A 100 5.20 22.09 -2.64
CA THR A 100 3.75 22.20 -2.82
C THR A 100 3.09 22.85 -1.61
N THR A 101 1.86 23.31 -1.78
CA THR A 101 0.94 23.68 -0.71
C THR A 101 -0.24 22.70 -0.60
N ASN A 102 -0.29 21.70 -1.47
CA ASN A 102 -1.33 20.69 -1.47
C ASN A 102 -0.95 19.58 -0.48
N VAL A 103 -1.87 19.20 0.38
CA VAL A 103 -1.69 18.14 1.39
C VAL A 103 -1.89 16.73 0.83
N LEU A 104 -2.42 16.63 -0.40
CA LEU A 104 -2.63 15.40 -1.17
C LEU A 104 -2.20 15.58 -2.64
N PRO A 105 -0.92 15.90 -2.91
CA PRO A 105 -0.43 16.16 -4.26
C PRO A 105 -0.73 15.01 -5.26
N GLY A 106 -0.60 13.76 -4.82
CA GLY A 106 -0.90 12.57 -5.63
C GLY A 106 -2.38 12.43 -6.01
N GLY A 107 -3.29 12.73 -5.08
CA GLY A 107 -4.72 12.66 -5.33
C GLY A 107 -5.25 13.83 -6.18
N ASN A 108 -4.58 14.99 -6.10
CA ASN A 108 -5.01 16.22 -6.76
C ASN A 108 -4.26 16.54 -8.06
N ASN A 109 -3.36 15.66 -8.52
CA ASN A 109 -2.52 15.88 -9.69
C ASN A 109 -1.72 17.20 -9.62
N VAL A 110 -1.15 17.50 -8.45
CA VAL A 110 -0.31 18.67 -8.18
C VAL A 110 1.10 18.21 -7.83
N GLU A 111 2.13 18.73 -8.47
CA GLU A 111 3.50 18.33 -8.16
C GLU A 111 3.89 18.66 -6.71
N GLY A 112 4.60 17.73 -6.05
CA GLY A 112 5.12 17.91 -4.70
C GLY A 112 5.13 16.64 -3.86
N ILE A 113 5.58 16.78 -2.62
CA ILE A 113 5.59 15.72 -1.61
C ILE A 113 4.85 16.26 -0.38
N ALA A 114 3.96 15.44 0.17
CA ALA A 114 3.30 15.70 1.44
C ALA A 114 3.46 14.48 2.37
N LEU A 115 3.97 14.72 3.57
CA LEU A 115 3.81 13.82 4.72
C LEU A 115 2.65 14.36 5.55
N SER A 116 1.45 13.85 5.31
CA SER A 116 0.26 14.34 6.00
C SER A 116 -0.02 13.53 7.25
N SER A 117 0.32 14.09 8.41
CA SER A 117 0.12 13.48 9.71
C SER A 117 -1.30 13.69 10.23
N ARG A 118 -1.99 14.72 9.72
CA ARG A 118 -3.26 15.20 10.26
C ARG A 118 -4.45 14.86 9.38
N THR A 119 -4.58 15.54 8.24
CA THR A 119 -5.68 15.39 7.28
C THR A 119 -5.84 13.94 6.81
N TYR A 120 -4.73 13.26 6.57
CA TYR A 120 -4.72 11.89 6.04
C TYR A 120 -4.05 10.86 6.96
N GLY A 121 -3.84 11.18 8.25
CA GLY A 121 -3.51 10.19 9.28
C GLY A 121 -2.20 9.40 9.08
N GLY A 122 -1.12 10.06 8.67
CA GLY A 122 0.20 9.42 8.48
C GLY A 122 0.49 8.99 7.04
N HIS A 123 -0.03 9.74 6.08
CA HIS A 123 0.03 9.43 4.65
C HIS A 123 1.25 10.06 3.96
N LEU A 124 1.94 9.30 3.12
CA LEU A 124 2.95 9.80 2.18
C LEU A 124 2.30 9.98 0.80
N SER A 125 2.17 11.22 0.34
CA SER A 125 1.69 11.54 -1.01
C SER A 125 2.81 12.17 -1.83
N VAL A 126 3.08 11.62 -3.00
CA VAL A 126 4.09 12.15 -3.93
C VAL A 126 3.46 12.26 -5.31
N SER A 127 3.69 13.37 -5.99
CA SER A 127 3.29 13.56 -7.39
C SER A 127 4.38 14.31 -8.13
N ARG A 128 4.80 13.77 -9.26
CA ARG A 128 5.80 14.33 -10.17
C ARG A 128 5.53 13.82 -11.57
N SER A 129 6.01 14.59 -12.56
CA SER A 129 6.00 14.15 -13.96
C SER A 129 7.02 13.03 -14.27
N GLY A 130 8.05 12.86 -13.44
CA GLY A 130 9.05 11.78 -13.53
C GLY A 130 8.78 10.64 -12.54
N ASP A 131 9.80 9.82 -12.27
CA ASP A 131 9.71 8.76 -11.26
C ASP A 131 9.37 9.36 -9.89
N VAL A 132 8.29 8.85 -9.28
CA VAL A 132 7.79 9.35 -7.99
C VAL A 132 8.52 8.72 -6.80
N SER A 133 9.18 7.58 -7.02
CA SER A 133 9.94 6.86 -5.98
C SER A 133 11.01 5.99 -6.62
N GLU A 134 12.19 5.96 -6.02
CA GLU A 134 13.27 5.05 -6.38
C GLU A 134 13.72 4.30 -5.12
N PHE A 135 13.75 2.97 -5.20
CA PHE A 135 14.17 2.12 -4.09
C PHE A 135 15.29 1.20 -4.56
N ASN A 136 16.47 1.35 -3.97
CA ASN A 136 17.62 0.50 -4.25
C ASN A 136 17.99 -0.32 -3.02
N ARG A 137 17.72 -1.63 -3.07
CA ARG A 137 18.20 -2.56 -2.06
C ARG A 137 19.65 -2.95 -2.40
N ILE A 138 20.59 -2.43 -1.62
CA ILE A 138 22.00 -2.83 -1.73
C ILE A 138 22.21 -4.23 -1.13
N GLY A 139 22.99 -5.07 -1.83
CA GLY A 139 23.37 -6.40 -1.36
C GLY A 139 22.63 -7.53 -2.07
N SER A 140 21.99 -8.40 -1.29
CA SER A 140 21.32 -9.62 -1.77
C SER A 140 19.83 -9.42 -2.03
N ASP A 141 19.23 -10.42 -2.66
CA ASP A 141 17.80 -10.64 -2.84
C ASP A 141 17.01 -10.36 -1.57
N GLY A 142 15.77 -9.90 -1.76
CA GLY A 142 14.83 -9.73 -0.67
C GLY A 142 13.89 -8.55 -0.86
N ARG A 143 13.20 -8.23 0.23
CA ARG A 143 12.11 -7.26 0.28
C ARG A 143 12.64 -5.84 0.02
N VAL A 144 11.97 -5.15 -0.90
CA VAL A 144 12.19 -3.72 -1.21
C VAL A 144 11.08 -2.89 -0.60
N ILE A 145 9.82 -3.33 -0.78
CA ILE A 145 8.64 -2.73 -0.14
C ILE A 145 8.00 -3.79 0.74
N ILE A 146 7.79 -3.45 2.02
CA ILE A 146 7.19 -4.34 3.02
C ILE A 146 5.75 -3.92 3.26
N ILE A 147 4.82 -4.87 3.17
CA ILE A 147 3.41 -4.66 3.46
C ILE A 147 3.10 -5.33 4.79
N ARG A 148 2.46 -4.58 5.70
CA ARG A 148 2.07 -5.04 7.04
C ARG A 148 0.60 -4.74 7.31
N GLN A 149 0.00 -5.57 8.15
CA GLN A 149 -1.36 -5.36 8.65
C GLN A 149 -1.40 -5.73 10.14
N GLY A 150 -1.92 -4.82 11.00
CA GLY A 150 -2.00 -5.04 12.45
C GLY A 150 -0.65 -5.33 13.12
N GLY A 151 0.47 -4.87 12.54
CA GLY A 151 1.84 -5.18 12.98
C GLY A 151 2.46 -6.44 12.37
N GLY A 152 1.64 -7.37 11.85
CA GLY A 152 2.09 -8.60 11.17
C GLY A 152 2.67 -8.32 9.78
N PHE A 153 3.52 -9.23 9.28
CA PHE A 153 3.96 -9.21 7.89
C PHE A 153 2.84 -9.77 7.01
N ALA A 154 2.41 -9.03 6.00
CA ALA A 154 1.33 -9.44 5.10
C ALA A 154 1.87 -9.87 3.73
N GLY A 155 2.96 -9.26 3.27
CA GLY A 155 3.56 -9.53 1.96
C GLY A 155 4.62 -8.51 1.58
N ALA A 156 5.20 -8.66 0.39
CA ALA A 156 6.23 -7.75 -0.09
C ALA A 156 6.28 -7.66 -1.61
N ILE A 157 6.84 -6.54 -2.07
CA ILE A 157 7.50 -6.44 -3.37
C ILE A 157 8.99 -6.64 -3.11
N ALA A 158 9.58 -7.62 -3.78
CA ALA A 158 10.95 -8.06 -3.55
C ALA A 158 11.72 -8.19 -4.86
N THR A 159 13.05 -8.19 -4.75
CA THR A 159 13.97 -8.41 -5.88
C THR A 159 14.69 -9.73 -5.72
N ARG A 160 14.91 -10.40 -6.85
CA ARG A 160 15.70 -11.62 -6.96
C ARG A 160 16.82 -11.42 -8.00
N SER A 161 18.07 -11.61 -7.59
CA SER A 161 19.27 -11.33 -8.40
C SER A 161 19.38 -12.24 -9.61
N SER A 162 18.93 -13.49 -9.50
CA SER A 162 18.86 -14.41 -10.65
C SER A 162 17.79 -13.92 -11.63
N GLY A 163 18.24 -13.23 -12.68
CA GLY A 163 17.40 -12.68 -13.75
C GLY A 163 17.02 -11.20 -13.58
N GLY A 164 17.33 -10.57 -12.44
CA GLY A 164 16.88 -9.20 -12.16
C GLY A 164 15.35 -9.12 -11.99
N ASN A 165 14.76 -10.16 -11.40
CA ASN A 165 13.32 -10.38 -11.40
C ASN A 165 12.65 -9.65 -10.25
N VAL A 166 11.39 -9.27 -10.47
CA VAL A 166 10.51 -8.72 -9.44
C VAL A 166 9.60 -9.82 -8.91
N GLN A 167 9.45 -9.85 -7.59
CA GLN A 167 8.57 -10.77 -6.88
C GLN A 167 7.46 -10.01 -6.17
N MET A 168 6.26 -10.59 -6.17
CA MET A 168 5.12 -10.13 -5.41
C MET A 168 4.47 -11.32 -4.70
N TYR A 169 4.44 -11.31 -3.38
CA TYR A 169 3.93 -12.44 -2.59
C TYR A 169 3.34 -12.02 -1.25
N THR A 170 2.51 -12.90 -0.69
CA THR A 170 1.96 -12.78 0.67
C THR A 170 2.67 -13.69 1.65
N ASP A 171 2.55 -13.42 2.95
CA ASP A 171 3.06 -14.32 3.99
C ASP A 171 2.25 -15.61 4.04
N GLY A 172 2.92 -16.77 3.96
CA GLY A 172 2.30 -18.10 4.00
C GLY A 172 1.38 -18.44 2.81
N GLY A 173 1.31 -17.58 1.79
CA GLY A 173 0.35 -17.71 0.70
C GLY A 173 0.99 -17.88 -0.68
N SER A 174 0.26 -17.44 -1.70
CA SER A 174 0.70 -17.50 -3.09
C SER A 174 1.47 -16.23 -3.48
N GLY A 175 2.28 -16.33 -4.52
CA GLY A 175 2.93 -15.19 -5.12
C GLY A 175 3.30 -15.46 -6.57
N ILE A 176 3.90 -14.44 -7.19
CA ILE A 176 4.35 -14.45 -8.57
C ILE A 176 5.78 -13.90 -8.62
N ASP A 177 6.65 -14.64 -9.31
CA ASP A 177 7.96 -14.18 -9.74
C ASP A 177 7.90 -13.85 -11.24
N PHE A 178 8.19 -12.59 -11.58
CA PHE A 178 8.29 -12.14 -12.97
C PHE A 178 9.69 -12.45 -13.49
N ALA A 179 9.88 -13.68 -13.97
CA ALA A 179 11.15 -14.16 -14.49
C ALA A 179 11.37 -13.78 -15.95
N GLY A 180 12.64 -13.77 -16.38
CA GLY A 180 13.02 -13.43 -17.76
C GLY A 180 12.30 -14.25 -18.84
N ASP A 181 12.02 -15.52 -18.58
CA ASP A 181 11.39 -16.43 -19.55
C ASP A 181 9.93 -16.79 -19.19
N GLY A 182 9.36 -16.22 -18.12
CA GLY A 182 7.99 -16.54 -17.74
C GLY A 182 7.55 -16.03 -16.38
N ILE A 183 6.29 -16.30 -16.06
CA ILE A 183 5.68 -16.02 -14.76
C ILE A 183 5.74 -17.31 -13.95
N LEU A 184 6.48 -17.30 -12.83
CA LEU A 184 6.67 -18.50 -12.02
C LEU A 184 5.83 -18.42 -10.74
N PRO A 185 5.19 -19.53 -10.33
CA PRO A 185 4.42 -19.57 -9.10
C PRO A 185 5.34 -19.51 -7.87
N MET A 186 4.86 -18.86 -6.82
CA MET A 186 5.56 -18.80 -5.54
C MET A 186 4.71 -19.30 -4.37
N ALA A 187 5.37 -19.87 -3.38
CA ALA A 187 4.87 -20.08 -2.04
C ALA A 187 5.68 -19.20 -1.09
N SER A 188 5.03 -18.20 -0.49
CA SER A 188 5.71 -17.13 0.26
C SER A 188 6.83 -16.50 -0.58
N ASP A 189 8.07 -16.47 -0.09
CA ASP A 189 9.22 -15.85 -0.73
C ASP A 189 10.03 -16.81 -1.63
N THR A 190 9.48 -17.99 -1.95
CA THR A 190 10.18 -19.01 -2.74
C THR A 190 9.39 -19.42 -3.98
N ILE A 191 10.10 -19.67 -5.08
CA ILE A 191 9.51 -20.30 -6.27
C ILE A 191 9.21 -21.75 -5.94
N THR A 192 8.08 -22.24 -6.43
CA THR A 192 7.59 -23.59 -6.16
C THR A 192 7.19 -24.27 -7.47
N ASP A 193 7.10 -25.59 -7.45
CA ASP A 193 6.64 -26.41 -8.57
C ASP A 193 5.40 -27.20 -8.15
N ASN A 194 4.44 -27.33 -9.06
CA ASN A 194 3.21 -28.12 -8.87
C ASN A 194 2.47 -27.89 -7.53
N SER A 195 2.37 -26.65 -7.03
CA SER A 195 1.74 -26.37 -5.73
C SER A 195 0.81 -25.14 -5.68
N LYS A 196 0.65 -24.43 -6.79
CA LYS A 196 -0.14 -23.20 -6.87
C LYS A 196 -1.01 -23.23 -8.11
N ASP A 197 -2.27 -22.83 -7.93
CA ASP A 197 -3.27 -22.77 -8.99
C ASP A 197 -3.40 -21.35 -9.57
N VAL A 198 -3.91 -21.27 -10.79
CA VAL A 198 -4.34 -20.01 -11.41
C VAL A 198 -5.87 -19.94 -11.34
N GLY A 199 -6.36 -19.29 -10.28
CA GLY A 199 -7.79 -19.21 -9.96
C GLY A 199 -8.27 -20.36 -9.08
N SER A 200 -9.57 -20.39 -8.80
CA SER A 200 -10.24 -21.43 -8.01
C SER A 200 -11.68 -21.65 -8.48
N ALA A 201 -12.40 -22.61 -7.88
CA ALA A 201 -13.79 -22.90 -8.25
C ALA A 201 -14.74 -21.69 -8.09
N SER A 202 -14.47 -20.83 -7.10
CA SER A 202 -15.24 -19.61 -6.82
C SER A 202 -14.65 -18.36 -7.48
N PHE A 203 -13.35 -18.35 -7.80
CA PHE A 203 -12.65 -17.21 -8.39
C PHE A 203 -11.93 -17.62 -9.67
N ARG A 204 -12.70 -17.70 -10.76
CA ARG A 204 -12.22 -18.15 -12.07
C ARG A 204 -11.80 -16.97 -12.93
N TRP A 205 -10.73 -17.14 -13.69
CA TRP A 205 -10.41 -16.27 -14.81
C TRP A 205 -11.43 -16.45 -15.93
N ASP A 206 -11.81 -15.36 -16.59
CA ASP A 206 -12.76 -15.39 -17.69
C ASP A 206 -12.10 -15.97 -18.95
N ASP A 207 -10.97 -15.39 -19.35
CA ASP A 207 -10.23 -15.78 -20.55
C ASP A 207 -8.72 -15.93 -20.28
N ILE A 208 -8.09 -16.82 -21.05
CA ILE A 208 -6.63 -16.91 -21.20
C ILE A 208 -6.30 -16.77 -22.68
N TYR A 209 -5.63 -15.68 -23.04
CA TYR A 209 -5.15 -15.43 -24.40
C TYR A 209 -3.67 -15.82 -24.52
N ALA A 210 -3.38 -16.82 -25.34
CA ALA A 210 -2.03 -17.30 -25.60
C ALA A 210 -1.82 -17.59 -27.09
N THR A 211 -0.58 -17.47 -27.58
CA THR A 211 -0.24 -17.79 -28.98
C THR A 211 -0.30 -19.29 -29.27
N ASN A 212 0.00 -20.11 -28.27
CA ASN A 212 -0.01 -21.57 -28.32
C ASN A 212 -0.84 -22.13 -27.14
N GLY A 213 -1.32 -23.37 -27.27
CA GLY A 213 -2.06 -24.04 -26.20
C GLY A 213 -1.20 -24.36 -24.98
N THR A 214 -1.85 -24.71 -23.86
CA THR A 214 -1.17 -25.13 -22.63
C THR A 214 -0.41 -26.44 -22.83
N ILE A 215 0.80 -26.52 -22.29
CA ILE A 215 1.56 -27.77 -22.21
C ILE A 215 1.13 -28.50 -20.93
N GLN A 216 0.93 -29.82 -21.02
CA GLN A 216 0.65 -30.70 -19.89
C GLN A 216 1.75 -31.75 -19.82
N THR A 217 2.37 -31.93 -18.65
CA THR A 217 3.42 -32.93 -18.46
C THR A 217 2.85 -34.33 -18.74
N SER A 218 3.49 -35.04 -19.68
CA SER A 218 3.09 -36.40 -20.08
C SER A 218 4.29 -37.33 -20.18
N ASP A 219 5.26 -37.15 -19.28
CA ASP A 219 6.44 -38.01 -19.20
C ASP A 219 6.05 -39.40 -18.65
N ARG A 220 6.55 -40.46 -19.28
CA ARG A 220 6.31 -41.85 -18.84
C ARG A 220 6.92 -42.12 -17.46
N ASN A 221 7.99 -41.44 -17.10
CA ASN A 221 8.68 -41.62 -15.82
C ASN A 221 7.87 -41.05 -14.63
N GLU A 222 6.88 -40.20 -14.92
CA GLU A 222 5.99 -39.59 -13.93
C GLU A 222 4.61 -40.27 -13.88
N LYS A 223 4.44 -41.38 -14.62
CA LYS A 223 3.17 -42.09 -14.76
C LYS A 223 3.31 -43.57 -14.40
N GLN A 224 2.24 -44.12 -13.84
CA GLN A 224 2.10 -45.53 -13.51
C GLN A 224 0.77 -46.06 -14.06
N ASP A 225 0.62 -47.39 -14.06
CA ASP A 225 -0.63 -48.07 -14.45
C ASP A 225 -1.09 -47.69 -15.88
N ILE A 226 -0.14 -47.74 -16.83
CA ILE A 226 -0.39 -47.39 -18.23
C ILE A 226 -1.05 -48.58 -18.94
N GLU A 227 -2.35 -48.49 -19.21
CA GLU A 227 -3.16 -49.54 -19.84
C GLU A 227 -4.12 -49.01 -20.93
N GLU A 228 -4.72 -49.95 -21.67
CA GLU A 228 -5.79 -49.66 -22.64
C GLU A 228 -7.15 -49.59 -21.94
N LEU A 229 -8.15 -48.96 -22.58
CA LEU A 229 -9.51 -48.88 -22.03
C LEU A 229 -10.14 -50.26 -21.88
N SER A 230 -10.69 -50.53 -20.71
CA SER A 230 -11.57 -51.67 -20.46
C SER A 230 -12.84 -51.62 -21.31
N ASP A 231 -13.54 -52.75 -21.44
CA ASP A 231 -14.79 -52.82 -22.20
C ASP A 231 -15.87 -51.87 -21.67
N ALA A 232 -15.93 -51.67 -20.34
CA ALA A 232 -16.87 -50.74 -19.72
C ALA A 232 -16.51 -49.29 -20.06
N GLU A 233 -15.23 -48.92 -19.95
CA GLU A 233 -14.75 -47.60 -20.31
C GLU A 233 -14.96 -47.29 -21.79
N GLN A 234 -14.74 -48.25 -22.68
CA GLN A 234 -15.03 -48.09 -24.11
C GLN A 234 -16.51 -47.77 -24.36
N ARG A 235 -17.44 -48.45 -23.66
CA ARG A 235 -18.88 -48.15 -23.78
C ARG A 235 -19.22 -46.76 -23.25
N VAL A 236 -18.61 -46.33 -22.15
CA VAL A 236 -18.76 -44.95 -21.65
C VAL A 236 -18.23 -43.93 -22.65
N ALA A 237 -17.06 -44.16 -23.25
CA ALA A 237 -16.46 -43.28 -24.24
C ALA A 237 -17.36 -43.10 -25.48
N VAL A 238 -17.94 -44.20 -25.98
CA VAL A 238 -18.92 -44.16 -27.09
C VAL A 238 -20.17 -43.39 -26.69
N ALA A 239 -20.70 -43.61 -25.47
CA ALA A 239 -21.84 -42.85 -24.96
C ALA A 239 -21.52 -41.35 -24.85
N ALA A 240 -20.36 -41.01 -24.29
CA ALA A 240 -19.89 -39.63 -24.12
C ALA A 240 -19.74 -38.89 -25.46
N LYS A 241 -19.34 -39.57 -26.53
CA LYS A 241 -19.34 -39.02 -27.89
C LYS A 241 -20.74 -38.58 -28.34
N GLY A 242 -21.76 -39.39 -28.05
CA GLY A 242 -23.17 -39.09 -28.33
C GLY A 242 -23.73 -37.95 -27.46
N LEU A 243 -23.05 -37.61 -26.38
CA LEU A 243 -23.38 -36.53 -25.47
C LEU A 243 -22.73 -35.19 -25.89
N LEU A 244 -22.17 -35.01 -27.08
CA LEU A 244 -21.73 -33.67 -27.51
C LEU A 244 -22.92 -32.84 -28.01
N ARG A 245 -23.08 -31.60 -27.50
CA ARG A 245 -24.21 -30.72 -27.83
C ARG A 245 -23.83 -29.25 -27.87
N LYS A 246 -24.74 -28.42 -28.37
CA LYS A 246 -24.65 -26.96 -28.32
C LYS A 246 -25.47 -26.40 -27.17
N PHE A 247 -24.99 -25.34 -26.53
CA PHE A 247 -25.70 -24.64 -25.46
C PHE A 247 -25.36 -23.15 -25.47
N ARG A 248 -26.11 -22.35 -24.70
CA ARG A 248 -25.80 -20.95 -24.40
C ARG A 248 -25.78 -20.76 -22.90
N TRP A 249 -24.90 -19.91 -22.40
CA TRP A 249 -24.87 -19.59 -20.97
C TRP A 249 -26.10 -18.79 -20.56
N LYS A 250 -26.75 -19.18 -19.46
CA LYS A 250 -27.95 -18.47 -18.95
C LYS A 250 -27.66 -16.98 -18.69
N SER A 251 -26.50 -16.66 -18.10
CA SER A 251 -26.06 -15.27 -17.86
C SER A 251 -25.91 -14.49 -19.17
N SER A 252 -25.23 -15.07 -20.15
CA SER A 252 -25.06 -14.43 -21.47
C SER A 252 -26.41 -14.21 -22.18
N VAL A 253 -27.37 -15.14 -22.06
CA VAL A 253 -28.73 -14.96 -22.60
C VAL A 253 -29.49 -13.86 -21.85
N ALA A 254 -29.36 -13.77 -20.52
CA ALA A 254 -30.00 -12.72 -19.74
C ALA A 254 -29.47 -11.32 -20.10
N GLU A 255 -28.17 -11.21 -20.37
CA GLU A 255 -27.51 -9.94 -20.71
C GLU A 255 -27.65 -9.57 -22.20
N ASN A 256 -27.48 -10.55 -23.10
CA ASN A 256 -27.32 -10.31 -24.53
C ASN A 256 -28.53 -10.80 -25.36
N GLY A 257 -29.54 -11.41 -24.74
CA GLY A 257 -30.71 -11.95 -25.41
C GLY A 257 -30.35 -12.93 -26.53
N ASP A 258 -30.86 -12.67 -27.72
CA ASP A 258 -30.61 -13.50 -28.91
C ASP A 258 -29.17 -13.43 -29.42
N ASN A 259 -28.41 -12.39 -29.04
CA ASN A 259 -27.00 -12.23 -29.41
C ASN A 259 -26.06 -13.09 -28.55
N ALA A 260 -26.58 -13.78 -27.53
CA ALA A 260 -25.79 -14.70 -26.72
C ALA A 260 -25.17 -15.80 -27.59
N ARG A 261 -23.85 -15.92 -27.51
CA ARG A 261 -23.06 -16.84 -28.35
C ARG A 261 -23.40 -18.31 -28.03
N THR A 262 -23.38 -19.13 -29.07
CA THR A 262 -23.55 -20.59 -28.94
C THR A 262 -22.19 -21.24 -28.67
N HIS A 263 -22.14 -22.08 -27.62
CA HIS A 263 -21.00 -22.88 -27.20
C HIS A 263 -21.25 -24.35 -27.50
N PHE A 264 -20.19 -25.16 -27.53
CA PHE A 264 -20.23 -26.61 -27.78
C PHE A 264 -19.61 -27.38 -26.64
N GLY A 265 -20.18 -28.54 -26.29
CA GLY A 265 -19.70 -29.31 -25.17
C GLY A 265 -20.60 -30.40 -24.62
N ILE A 266 -20.27 -30.83 -23.41
CA ILE A 266 -20.99 -31.84 -22.63
C ILE A 266 -21.62 -31.17 -21.39
N ILE A 267 -22.71 -31.72 -20.88
CA ILE A 267 -23.24 -31.44 -19.56
C ILE A 267 -22.63 -32.45 -18.60
N ALA A 268 -21.95 -31.99 -17.56
CA ALA A 268 -21.19 -32.85 -16.64
C ALA A 268 -22.07 -33.90 -15.94
N GLN A 269 -23.32 -33.54 -15.61
CA GLN A 269 -24.31 -34.47 -15.05
C GLN A 269 -24.59 -35.66 -15.98
N ASP A 270 -24.71 -35.41 -17.29
CA ASP A 270 -24.97 -36.49 -18.26
C ASP A 270 -23.75 -37.41 -18.38
N LEU A 271 -22.54 -36.85 -18.30
CA LEU A 271 -21.31 -37.65 -18.28
C LEU A 271 -21.26 -38.54 -17.04
N GLN A 272 -21.56 -38.00 -15.86
CA GLN A 272 -21.63 -38.77 -14.62
C GLN A 272 -22.62 -39.95 -14.74
N ALA A 273 -23.80 -39.70 -15.32
CA ALA A 273 -24.80 -40.74 -15.55
C ALA A 273 -24.32 -41.83 -16.54
N ALA A 274 -23.51 -41.46 -17.55
CA ALA A 274 -22.95 -42.42 -18.50
C ALA A 274 -21.97 -43.39 -17.82
N PHE A 275 -21.11 -42.90 -16.92
CA PHE A 275 -20.25 -43.77 -16.11
C PHE A 275 -21.08 -44.70 -15.21
N ALA A 276 -22.07 -44.15 -14.49
CA ALA A 276 -22.91 -44.93 -13.60
C ALA A 276 -23.71 -46.03 -14.34
N ALA A 277 -24.11 -45.80 -15.58
CA ALA A 277 -24.81 -46.78 -16.41
C ALA A 277 -23.95 -48.02 -16.73
N GLU A 278 -22.63 -47.87 -16.74
CA GLU A 278 -21.66 -48.94 -16.95
C GLU A 278 -21.07 -49.48 -15.64
N GLY A 279 -21.61 -49.04 -14.48
CA GLY A 279 -21.15 -49.45 -13.16
C GLY A 279 -19.82 -48.82 -12.72
N LEU A 280 -19.42 -47.71 -13.35
CA LEU A 280 -18.21 -46.95 -13.03
C LEU A 280 -18.56 -45.68 -12.27
N ASP A 281 -17.67 -45.22 -11.38
CA ASP A 281 -17.77 -43.90 -10.77
C ASP A 281 -17.02 -42.87 -11.62
N ALA A 282 -17.70 -41.81 -12.06
CA ALA A 282 -17.05 -40.73 -12.79
C ALA A 282 -15.99 -40.02 -11.94
N GLY A 283 -16.10 -40.04 -10.60
CA GLY A 283 -15.13 -39.46 -9.69
C GLY A 283 -13.74 -40.10 -9.74
N ASP A 284 -13.64 -41.35 -10.23
CA ASP A 284 -12.36 -42.05 -10.43
C ASP A 284 -11.60 -41.52 -11.66
N TYR A 285 -12.25 -40.71 -12.50
CA TYR A 285 -11.69 -40.19 -13.74
C TYR A 285 -11.51 -38.68 -13.67
N ALA A 286 -10.27 -38.20 -13.75
CA ALA A 286 -9.93 -36.78 -13.59
C ALA A 286 -10.58 -35.86 -14.63
N MET A 287 -11.14 -36.41 -15.71
CA MET A 287 -11.93 -35.67 -16.69
C MET A 287 -13.21 -35.09 -16.10
N PHE A 288 -13.77 -35.70 -15.05
CA PHE A 288 -14.96 -35.24 -14.35
C PHE A 288 -14.54 -34.51 -13.07
N ILE A 289 -14.97 -33.25 -12.95
CA ILE A 289 -14.64 -32.41 -11.80
C ILE A 289 -15.90 -32.20 -10.98
N SER A 290 -15.84 -32.54 -9.70
CA SER A 290 -16.83 -32.16 -8.70
C SER A 290 -16.14 -31.35 -7.63
N THR A 291 -16.50 -30.09 -7.49
CA THR A 291 -15.99 -29.24 -6.41
C THR A 291 -17.14 -28.84 -5.50
N THR A 292 -16.99 -29.15 -4.23
CA THR A 292 -17.94 -28.77 -3.17
C THR A 292 -17.30 -27.69 -2.29
N TRP A 293 -18.08 -26.65 -1.99
CA TRP A 293 -17.69 -25.56 -1.08
C TRP A 293 -18.92 -25.08 -0.31
N TRP A 294 -18.71 -24.27 0.72
CA TRP A 294 -19.78 -23.72 1.55
C TRP A 294 -19.81 -22.20 1.41
N GLU A 295 -21.01 -21.63 1.31
CA GLU A 295 -21.22 -20.19 1.19
C GLU A 295 -22.06 -19.68 2.36
N GLN A 296 -21.66 -18.55 2.96
CA GLN A 296 -22.51 -17.81 3.88
C GLN A 296 -22.71 -16.38 3.38
N ALA A 297 -23.96 -15.95 3.35
CA ALA A 297 -24.32 -14.56 3.13
C ALA A 297 -24.16 -13.78 4.44
N VAL A 298 -23.29 -12.76 4.43
CA VAL A 298 -23.07 -11.85 5.54
C VAL A 298 -23.63 -10.49 5.16
N GLU A 299 -24.63 -10.03 5.90
CA GLU A 299 -25.15 -8.67 5.76
C GLU A 299 -24.14 -7.69 6.32
N VAL A 300 -23.58 -6.86 5.44
CA VAL A 300 -22.71 -5.75 5.83
C VAL A 300 -23.62 -4.51 5.91
N PRO A 301 -23.82 -3.93 7.11
CA PRO A 301 -24.69 -2.79 7.28
C PRO A 301 -24.16 -1.58 6.51
N ALA A 302 -25.05 -0.65 6.19
CA ALA A 302 -24.66 0.63 5.62
C ALA A 302 -23.72 1.35 6.58
N VAL A 303 -22.69 1.99 6.02
CA VAL A 303 -21.83 2.89 6.76
C VAL A 303 -22.31 4.29 6.43
N GLU A 304 -22.83 4.99 7.43
CA GLU A 304 -23.21 6.40 7.29
C GLU A 304 -21.96 7.24 7.05
N ALA A 305 -22.10 8.32 6.26
CA ALA A 305 -21.03 9.28 6.11
C ALA A 305 -20.67 9.86 7.48
N VAL A 306 -19.38 9.84 7.80
CA VAL A 306 -18.85 10.53 8.97
C VAL A 306 -18.01 11.67 8.44
N ASP A 307 -18.45 12.89 8.71
CA ASP A 307 -17.68 14.08 8.39
C ASP A 307 -16.38 14.08 9.21
N GLU A 308 -15.32 14.64 8.61
CA GLU A 308 -14.07 14.87 9.32
C GLU A 308 -14.34 15.73 10.56
N VAL A 309 -14.10 15.17 11.76
CA VAL A 309 -14.18 15.94 12.99
C VAL A 309 -12.79 16.47 13.30
N THR A 310 -12.70 17.80 13.32
CA THR A 310 -11.49 18.48 13.74
C THR A 310 -11.71 19.22 15.04
N GLU A 311 -10.83 19.04 16.01
CA GLU A 311 -10.81 19.87 17.21
C GLU A 311 -9.74 20.93 17.08
N THR A 312 -10.10 22.18 17.38
CA THR A 312 -9.15 23.28 17.45
C THR A 312 -8.73 23.49 18.90
N SER A 313 -7.47 23.22 19.19
CA SER A 313 -6.83 23.62 20.44
C SER A 313 -5.97 24.86 20.20
N VAL A 314 -5.87 25.72 21.21
CA VAL A 314 -4.94 26.83 21.21
C VAL A 314 -3.84 26.49 22.17
N ASP A 315 -2.66 26.92 21.81
CA ASP A 315 -1.48 26.57 22.51
C ASP A 315 -0.97 27.81 23.34
N GLU A 316 -0.18 27.67 24.41
CA GLU A 316 0.58 28.68 25.25
C GLU A 316 1.13 30.04 24.64
N ASP A 317 2.06 30.18 23.68
CA ASP A 317 2.17 31.29 22.67
C ASP A 317 0.96 31.66 21.74
N GLY A 318 -0.13 30.91 21.63
CA GLY A 318 -1.41 31.42 21.09
C GLY A 318 -1.79 31.15 19.63
N ASN A 319 -1.27 30.14 18.94
CA ASN A 319 -1.77 29.75 17.61
C ASN A 319 -2.77 28.57 17.68
N GLU A 320 -3.58 28.46 16.63
CA GLU A 320 -4.61 27.42 16.52
C GLU A 320 -4.04 26.14 15.91
N ILE A 321 -4.11 25.06 16.68
CA ILE A 321 -3.84 23.70 16.26
C ILE A 321 -5.16 23.00 16.10
N VAL A 322 -5.54 22.84 14.85
CA VAL A 322 -6.64 21.98 14.49
C VAL A 322 -6.09 20.54 14.53
N THR A 323 -6.84 19.53 14.91
CA THR A 323 -6.39 18.12 14.94
C THR A 323 -7.55 17.29 14.42
N VAL A 324 -7.28 16.44 13.44
CA VAL A 324 -8.28 15.50 12.94
C VAL A 324 -8.44 14.40 13.98
N THR A 325 -9.54 14.43 14.71
CA THR A 325 -9.85 13.42 15.73
C THR A 325 -10.68 12.28 15.12
N THR A 326 -11.33 12.52 13.99
CA THR A 326 -12.04 11.49 13.22
C THR A 326 -11.83 11.73 11.73
N MET A 327 -11.33 10.71 11.01
CA MET A 327 -11.16 10.79 9.55
C MET A 327 -12.52 10.72 8.85
N ALA A 328 -12.64 11.42 7.72
CA ALA A 328 -13.84 11.32 6.89
C ALA A 328 -14.05 9.87 6.42
N VAL A 329 -15.28 9.39 6.54
CA VAL A 329 -15.71 8.09 6.00
C VAL A 329 -16.82 8.36 5.01
N GLU A 330 -16.63 7.96 3.76
CA GLU A 330 -17.68 8.07 2.74
C GLU A 330 -18.80 7.06 3.02
N ALA A 331 -20.04 7.50 2.77
CA ALA A 331 -21.20 6.64 2.89
C ALA A 331 -21.06 5.43 1.95
N LYS A 332 -21.35 4.25 2.48
CA LYS A 332 -21.47 3.01 1.70
C LYS A 332 -22.79 2.35 2.02
N ASP A 333 -23.56 2.07 0.98
CA ASP A 333 -24.81 1.34 1.12
C ASP A 333 -24.58 -0.05 1.71
N ALA A 334 -25.59 -0.55 2.42
CA ALA A 334 -25.60 -1.92 2.90
C ALA A 334 -25.48 -2.88 1.72
N TYR A 335 -24.69 -3.93 1.87
CA TYR A 335 -24.54 -4.95 0.85
C TYR A 335 -24.37 -6.33 1.46
N THR A 336 -24.66 -7.35 0.66
CA THR A 336 -24.44 -8.74 1.06
C THR A 336 -23.09 -9.19 0.54
N ARG A 337 -22.19 -9.56 1.44
CA ARG A 337 -20.94 -10.24 1.10
C ARG A 337 -21.18 -11.75 1.14
N ILE A 338 -20.66 -12.48 0.15
CA ILE A 338 -20.65 -13.94 0.19
C ILE A 338 -19.27 -14.40 0.59
N ASP A 339 -19.18 -15.01 1.77
CA ASP A 339 -17.97 -15.66 2.24
C ASP A 339 -17.99 -17.13 1.82
N ALA A 340 -16.89 -17.61 1.25
CA ALA A 340 -16.75 -18.97 0.73
C ALA A 340 -15.69 -19.75 1.52
N TYR A 341 -16.04 -20.99 1.88
CA TYR A 341 -15.23 -21.88 2.70
C TYR A 341 -14.98 -23.19 1.96
N SER A 342 -13.75 -23.68 2.01
CA SER A 342 -13.33 -24.86 1.25
C SER A 342 -13.79 -26.17 1.88
N THR A 343 -14.05 -26.15 3.20
CA THR A 343 -14.45 -27.35 3.97
C THR A 343 -15.66 -27.05 4.84
N GLU A 344 -16.39 -28.10 5.24
CA GLU A 344 -17.52 -27.99 6.16
C GLU A 344 -17.07 -27.53 7.56
N GLU A 345 -15.89 -27.95 8.01
CA GLU A 345 -15.34 -27.63 9.33
C GLU A 345 -14.99 -26.15 9.49
N GLU A 346 -14.52 -25.51 8.41
CA GLU A 346 -14.24 -24.08 8.37
C GLU A 346 -15.50 -23.24 8.20
N ALA A 347 -16.58 -23.84 7.72
CA ALA A 347 -17.81 -23.14 7.41
C ALA A 347 -18.61 -22.83 8.69
N PRO A 348 -19.10 -21.61 8.87
CA PRO A 348 -19.94 -21.24 9.99
C PRO A 348 -21.29 -21.97 9.95
N GLU A 349 -21.90 -22.16 11.13
CA GLU A 349 -23.22 -22.79 11.23
C GLU A 349 -24.26 -22.04 10.38
N GLY A 350 -24.99 -22.79 9.55
CA GLY A 350 -25.95 -22.24 8.58
C GLY A 350 -25.37 -21.89 7.21
N ALA A 351 -24.08 -22.14 6.96
CA ALA A 351 -23.51 -22.05 5.62
C ALA A 351 -24.18 -23.04 4.65
N THR A 352 -24.41 -22.61 3.42
CA THR A 352 -25.05 -23.42 2.38
C THR A 352 -24.01 -24.19 1.59
N GLN A 353 -24.12 -25.51 1.55
CA GLN A 353 -23.30 -26.34 0.68
C GLN A 353 -23.63 -26.09 -0.80
N ARG A 354 -22.59 -25.90 -1.60
CA ARG A 354 -22.64 -25.76 -3.05
C ARG A 354 -21.76 -26.83 -3.67
N THR A 355 -22.23 -27.40 -4.78
CA THR A 355 -21.42 -28.27 -5.62
C THR A 355 -21.50 -27.76 -7.06
N ARG A 356 -20.35 -27.71 -7.73
CA ARG A 356 -20.27 -27.42 -9.16
C ARG A 356 -19.54 -28.55 -9.85
N LEU A 357 -20.19 -29.03 -10.91
CA LEU A 357 -19.65 -30.04 -11.78
C LEU A 357 -18.99 -29.37 -12.99
N GLY A 358 -17.88 -29.93 -13.44
CA GLY A 358 -17.10 -29.47 -14.57
C GLY A 358 -16.49 -30.64 -15.32
N VAL A 359 -15.86 -30.32 -16.45
CA VAL A 359 -15.14 -31.31 -17.27
C VAL A 359 -13.80 -30.77 -17.71
N ARG A 360 -12.77 -31.63 -17.71
CA ARG A 360 -11.49 -31.36 -18.38
C ARG A 360 -11.59 -31.83 -19.82
N TYR A 361 -11.81 -30.89 -20.74
CA TYR A 361 -12.07 -31.23 -22.14
C TYR A 361 -10.93 -31.97 -22.83
N SER A 362 -9.68 -31.64 -22.55
CA SER A 362 -8.53 -32.34 -23.13
C SER A 362 -8.55 -33.85 -22.81
N GLU A 363 -8.86 -34.19 -21.56
CA GLU A 363 -8.91 -35.56 -21.07
C GLU A 363 -10.18 -36.29 -21.57
N LEU A 364 -11.33 -35.63 -21.53
CA LEU A 364 -12.58 -36.15 -22.08
C LEU A 364 -12.46 -36.45 -23.59
N LEU A 365 -11.86 -35.54 -24.36
CA LEU A 365 -11.67 -35.74 -25.80
C LEU A 365 -10.68 -36.86 -26.08
N ALA A 366 -9.59 -36.98 -25.30
CA ALA A 366 -8.68 -38.10 -25.40
C ALA A 366 -9.38 -39.44 -25.13
N PHE A 367 -10.21 -39.51 -24.08
CA PHE A 367 -11.00 -40.69 -23.73
C PHE A 367 -11.98 -41.08 -24.85
N ILE A 368 -12.72 -40.11 -25.40
CA ILE A 368 -13.65 -40.34 -26.53
C ILE A 368 -12.91 -40.80 -27.79
N ILE A 369 -11.72 -40.28 -28.07
CA ILE A 369 -10.95 -40.64 -29.27
C ILE A 369 -10.27 -42.00 -29.12
N ALA A 370 -9.96 -42.42 -27.88
CA ALA A 370 -9.35 -43.71 -27.60
C ALA A 370 -10.32 -44.89 -27.82
N SER A 371 -11.64 -44.67 -27.80
CA SER A 371 -12.60 -45.73 -28.11
C SER A 371 -12.56 -46.12 -29.60
N THR A 372 -12.44 -47.41 -29.88
CA THR A 372 -12.40 -47.99 -31.23
C THR A 372 -13.77 -48.33 -31.79
#